data_AF-A0A8S1KAY0-F1
#
_entry.id   AF-A0A8S1KAY0-F1
#
_cell.length_a   1.000
_cell.length_b   1.000
_cell.length_c   1.000
_cell.angle_alpha   90.00
_cell.angle_beta   90.00
_cell.angle_gamma   90.00
#
_symmetry.space_group_name_H-M   'P 1'
#
loop_
_entity.id
_entity.type
_entity.pdbx_description
1 polymer ?
#
loop_
_entity_poly.entity_id
_entity_poly.type
_entity_poly.pdbx_seq_one_letter_code
_entity_poly.pdbx_strand_id
1 'polypeptide(L)'
;MGLNMEAVCHKRNHENNKMLYFCQFSDCKADSRIGCSYCLVEQHNDHSTQIMEVQTFCKLFDDKKKQVKFINLSETILKSPDKTQEIKFYFDQLKQYLLDRLFFIEKNILQSMNQQLEWNPLEKELINHIINLGSKNIYEMSQDELKESLDFIQGKHIQQLEYMKQETNNYLSQKISQVEKSWNEYKKQLEVELSHLLDENNKLVFLDPKSKEFLEYKLNYYQQKEKKVKEMREPIFTQLAVIQEEEQQQQETLKKIMDQQNQEYNSKDEQIKKQNDKLNKAEQFLKQQKEKKQYEKEKEREKLLLTFPYKIYTEECGHRVQCNTIPIFGCCNKAYPCTKCHGSIAHPARIQLPSYRYCMKCLEIYLVMYPTNYSINCLKCQK
;
A
#
# COMPACT_ATOMS: atom_id res chain seq x y z
N MET A 1 -70.25 19.07 -60.54
CA MET A 1 -69.18 18.81 -61.53
C MET A 1 -67.88 19.35 -60.95
N GLY A 2 -67.06 18.51 -60.35
CA GLY A 2 -65.76 18.92 -59.82
C GLY A 2 -64.73 18.93 -60.94
N LEU A 3 -64.05 20.06 -61.15
CA LEU A 3 -62.88 20.13 -62.01
C LEU A 3 -61.77 19.29 -61.35
N ASN A 4 -61.47 18.12 -61.88
CA ASN A 4 -60.28 17.36 -61.49
C ASN A 4 -59.06 18.10 -62.04
N MET A 5 -58.46 18.97 -61.22
CA MET A 5 -57.19 19.61 -61.56
C MET A 5 -56.09 18.55 -61.50
N GLU A 6 -55.62 18.11 -62.67
CA GLU A 6 -54.51 17.17 -62.80
C GLU A 6 -53.19 17.94 -62.83
N ALA A 7 -52.23 17.52 -62.02
CA ALA A 7 -50.90 18.11 -62.01
C ALA A 7 -50.16 17.72 -63.31
N VAL A 8 -49.92 18.69 -64.18
CA VAL A 8 -49.22 18.50 -65.46
C VAL A 8 -47.80 19.05 -65.40
N CYS A 9 -46.90 18.46 -66.18
CA CYS A 9 -45.51 18.87 -66.24
C CYS A 9 -45.36 20.28 -66.84
N HIS A 10 -44.53 21.12 -66.21
CA HIS A 10 -44.26 22.49 -66.63
C HIS A 10 -43.11 22.64 -67.63
N LYS A 11 -42.44 21.54 -68.01
CA LYS A 11 -41.34 21.60 -68.99
C LYS A 11 -41.89 21.70 -70.41
N ARG A 12 -41.36 22.64 -71.20
CA ARG A 12 -41.79 22.93 -72.59
C ARG A 12 -41.86 21.71 -73.51
N ASN A 13 -40.98 20.71 -73.30
CA ASN A 13 -40.94 19.51 -74.13
C ASN A 13 -41.84 18.37 -73.61
N HIS A 14 -42.39 18.50 -72.40
CA HIS A 14 -43.25 17.51 -71.75
C HIS A 14 -44.62 18.08 -71.38
N GLU A 15 -44.99 19.23 -71.95
CA GLU A 15 -46.25 19.92 -71.65
C GLU A 15 -47.44 18.96 -71.81
N ASN A 16 -48.42 19.09 -70.91
CA ASN A 16 -49.62 18.25 -70.81
C ASN A 16 -49.39 16.80 -70.31
N ASN A 17 -48.16 16.36 -70.04
CA ASN A 17 -47.95 15.06 -69.41
C ASN A 17 -48.27 15.11 -67.91
N LYS A 18 -48.97 14.08 -67.41
CA LYS A 18 -49.33 13.97 -65.99
C LYS A 18 -48.11 13.68 -65.12
N MET A 19 -47.99 14.38 -64.00
CA MET A 19 -46.97 14.13 -62.98
C MET A 19 -47.40 12.97 -62.08
N LEU A 20 -47.10 11.74 -62.52
CA LEU A 20 -47.59 10.52 -61.88
C LEU A 20 -46.57 9.84 -60.99
N TYR A 21 -45.31 10.27 -61.00
CA TYR A 21 -44.23 9.51 -60.39
C TYR A 21 -43.39 10.33 -59.42
N PHE A 22 -42.91 9.65 -58.39
CA PHE A 22 -42.10 10.16 -57.29
C PHE A 22 -40.81 9.37 -57.19
N CYS A 23 -39.68 10.07 -57.12
CA CYS A 23 -38.36 9.50 -56.92
C CYS A 23 -38.09 9.25 -55.43
N GLN A 24 -37.88 7.99 -55.05
CA GLN A 24 -37.65 7.56 -53.67
C GLN A 24 -36.18 7.66 -53.22
N PHE A 25 -35.25 7.88 -54.14
CA PHE A 25 -33.82 7.93 -53.82
C PHE A 25 -33.50 9.11 -52.89
N SER A 26 -32.95 8.82 -51.72
CA SER A 26 -32.69 9.79 -50.63
C SER A 26 -31.82 10.95 -51.09
N ASP A 27 -30.81 10.66 -51.92
CA ASP A 27 -29.76 11.59 -52.33
C ASP A 27 -29.95 12.09 -53.77
N CYS A 28 -31.17 12.01 -54.29
CA CYS A 28 -31.50 12.52 -55.61
C CYS A 28 -31.22 14.03 -55.72
N LYS A 29 -30.42 14.41 -56.72
CA LYS A 29 -29.99 15.79 -57.02
C LYS A 29 -30.82 16.48 -58.11
N ALA A 30 -31.89 15.86 -58.58
CA ALA A 30 -32.76 16.47 -59.58
C ALA A 30 -33.54 17.65 -58.99
N ASP A 31 -33.86 18.63 -59.83
CA ASP A 31 -34.56 19.87 -59.43
C ASP A 31 -35.94 19.60 -58.81
N SER A 32 -36.61 18.53 -59.25
CA SER A 32 -37.88 18.07 -58.69
C SER A 32 -37.84 16.55 -58.50
N ARG A 33 -38.37 16.07 -57.37
CA ARG A 33 -38.53 14.62 -57.12
C ARG A 33 -39.83 14.05 -57.68
N ILE A 34 -40.76 14.91 -58.08
CA ILE A 34 -42.02 14.54 -58.72
C ILE A 34 -41.92 14.90 -60.20
N GLY A 35 -42.27 13.95 -61.07
CA GLY A 35 -42.18 14.15 -62.51
C GLY A 35 -43.17 13.30 -63.30
N CYS A 36 -43.33 13.65 -64.58
CA CYS A 36 -43.94 12.77 -65.56
C CYS A 36 -42.96 11.68 -66.02
N SER A 37 -43.44 10.69 -66.77
CA SER A 37 -42.61 9.59 -67.32
C SER A 37 -41.35 10.09 -68.03
N TYR A 38 -41.44 11.16 -68.81
CA TYR A 38 -40.30 11.73 -69.53
C TYR A 38 -39.30 12.46 -68.63
N CYS A 39 -39.77 13.18 -67.60
CA CYS A 39 -38.89 13.82 -66.62
C CYS A 39 -38.03 12.78 -65.87
N LEU A 40 -38.58 11.60 -65.61
CA LEU A 40 -37.83 10.52 -64.97
C LEU A 40 -36.68 10.02 -65.85
N VAL A 41 -36.93 9.87 -67.15
CA VAL A 41 -35.92 9.43 -68.12
C VAL A 41 -34.92 10.54 -68.44
N GLU A 42 -35.23 11.81 -68.18
CA GLU A 42 -34.25 12.89 -68.42
C GLU A 42 -33.40 13.23 -67.21
N GLN A 43 -33.97 13.18 -66.01
CA GLN A 43 -33.32 13.68 -64.78
C GLN A 43 -33.11 12.62 -63.69
N HIS A 44 -33.69 11.44 -63.84
CA HIS A 44 -33.62 10.37 -62.83
C HIS A 44 -33.15 9.03 -63.43
N ASN A 45 -32.47 9.05 -64.58
CA ASN A 45 -31.99 7.82 -65.25
C ASN A 45 -31.15 6.93 -64.33
N ASP A 46 -30.28 7.55 -63.54
CA ASP A 46 -29.29 6.87 -62.69
C ASP A 46 -29.93 6.06 -61.56
N HIS A 47 -31.21 6.31 -61.24
CA HIS A 47 -31.96 5.62 -60.18
C HIS A 47 -33.41 5.37 -60.59
N SER A 48 -33.62 5.08 -61.88
CA SER A 48 -34.92 4.77 -62.48
C SER A 48 -35.65 3.59 -61.83
N THR A 49 -34.92 2.71 -61.14
CA THR A 49 -35.46 1.58 -60.38
C THR A 49 -36.09 1.97 -59.04
N GLN A 50 -35.86 3.19 -58.55
CA GLN A 50 -36.37 3.70 -57.27
C GLN A 50 -37.47 4.75 -57.45
N ILE A 51 -38.39 4.45 -58.36
CA ILE A 51 -39.51 5.32 -58.71
C ILE A 51 -40.81 4.67 -58.24
N MET A 52 -41.72 5.47 -57.72
CA MET A 52 -43.04 5.02 -57.26
C MET A 52 -44.11 5.94 -57.80
N GLU A 53 -45.28 5.38 -58.10
CA GLU A 53 -46.43 6.19 -58.49
C GLU A 53 -46.95 7.00 -57.30
N VAL A 54 -47.35 8.25 -57.56
CA VAL A 54 -47.84 9.18 -56.54
C VAL A 54 -49.06 8.61 -55.80
N GLN A 55 -49.94 7.89 -56.49
CA GLN A 55 -51.09 7.22 -55.84
C GLN A 55 -50.65 6.15 -54.85
N THR A 56 -49.64 5.35 -55.21
CA THR A 56 -49.04 4.35 -54.32
C THR A 56 -48.33 5.01 -53.14
N PHE A 57 -47.62 6.12 -53.38
CA PHE A 57 -47.01 6.91 -52.30
C PHE A 57 -48.06 7.43 -51.32
N CYS A 58 -49.12 8.06 -51.80
CA CYS A 58 -50.20 8.58 -50.95
C CYS A 58 -50.83 7.47 -50.12
N LYS A 59 -51.11 6.31 -50.74
CA LYS A 59 -51.66 5.15 -50.04
C LYS A 59 -50.71 4.62 -48.96
N LEU A 60 -49.43 4.42 -49.28
CA LEU A 60 -48.43 3.95 -48.33
C LEU A 60 -48.19 4.96 -47.20
N PHE A 61 -48.19 6.25 -47.52
CA PHE A 61 -48.05 7.32 -46.53
C PHE A 61 -49.24 7.33 -45.57
N ASP A 62 -50.47 7.24 -46.09
CA ASP A 62 -51.67 7.16 -45.26
C ASP A 62 -51.72 5.87 -44.44
N ASP A 63 -51.33 4.73 -45.01
CA ASP A 63 -51.24 3.46 -44.30
C ASP A 63 -50.21 3.56 -43.17
N LYS A 64 -49.03 4.15 -43.42
CA LYS A 64 -47.98 4.38 -42.41
C LYS A 64 -48.41 5.39 -41.34
N LYS A 65 -49.15 6.44 -41.72
CA LYS A 65 -49.72 7.41 -40.80
C LYS A 65 -50.78 6.79 -39.90
N LYS A 66 -51.62 5.90 -40.44
CA LYS A 66 -52.65 5.15 -39.73
C LYS A 66 -52.11 3.96 -38.94
N GLN A 67 -50.86 3.55 -39.16
CA GLN A 67 -50.26 2.51 -38.34
C GLN A 67 -50.30 2.94 -36.88
N VAL A 68 -51.00 2.14 -36.08
CA VAL A 68 -51.16 2.30 -34.63
C VAL A 68 -49.81 2.53 -33.94
N LYS A 69 -48.73 1.96 -34.47
CA LYS A 69 -47.37 2.16 -33.98
C LYS A 69 -46.89 3.62 -34.10
N PHE A 70 -47.19 4.33 -35.19
CA PHE A 70 -46.83 5.74 -35.36
C PHE A 70 -47.63 6.64 -34.41
N ILE A 71 -48.95 6.44 -34.33
CA ILE A 71 -49.83 7.18 -33.42
C ILE A 71 -49.40 6.92 -31.96
N ASN A 72 -49.24 5.67 -31.55
CA ASN A 72 -48.82 5.31 -30.20
C ASN A 72 -47.42 5.85 -29.85
N LEU A 73 -46.45 5.79 -30.78
CA LEU A 73 -45.12 6.38 -30.56
C LEU A 73 -45.21 7.90 -30.40
N SER A 74 -46.01 8.57 -31.24
CA SER A 74 -46.21 10.02 -31.14
C SER A 74 -46.89 10.42 -29.83
N GLU A 75 -47.89 9.67 -29.38
CA GLU A 75 -48.56 9.89 -28.09
C GLU A 75 -47.64 9.58 -26.90
N THR A 76 -46.78 8.57 -27.01
CA THR A 76 -45.81 8.23 -25.95
C THR A 76 -44.72 9.30 -25.81
N ILE A 77 -44.31 9.92 -26.92
CA ILE A 77 -43.35 11.04 -26.92
C ILE A 77 -44.00 12.32 -26.36
N LEU A 78 -45.29 12.53 -26.61
CA LEU A 78 -46.03 13.71 -26.14
C LEU A 78 -46.48 13.63 -24.67
N LYS A 79 -46.55 12.42 -24.09
CA LYS A 79 -46.85 12.25 -22.66
C LYS A 79 -45.57 12.44 -21.85
N SER A 80 -45.60 13.41 -20.94
CA SER A 80 -44.54 13.59 -19.94
C SER A 80 -44.36 12.26 -19.18
N PRO A 81 -43.14 11.72 -19.05
CA PRO A 81 -42.93 10.42 -18.43
C PRO A 81 -43.49 10.41 -17.01
N ASP A 82 -44.27 9.39 -16.68
CA ASP A 82 -44.95 9.18 -15.38
C ASP A 82 -43.97 8.82 -14.24
N LYS A 83 -42.75 9.36 -14.29
CA LYS A 83 -41.73 9.23 -13.24
C LYS A 83 -41.78 10.36 -12.22
N THR A 84 -42.65 11.34 -12.44
CA THR A 84 -42.88 12.43 -11.47
C THR A 84 -43.34 11.88 -10.12
N GLN A 85 -44.17 10.84 -10.11
CA GLN A 85 -44.61 10.19 -8.87
C GLN A 85 -43.45 9.44 -8.19
N GLU A 86 -42.59 8.79 -8.97
CA GLU A 86 -41.40 8.10 -8.46
C GLU A 86 -40.41 9.07 -7.81
N ILE A 87 -40.18 10.23 -8.44
CA ILE A 87 -39.34 11.31 -7.90
C ILE A 87 -39.93 11.83 -6.58
N LYS A 88 -41.23 12.11 -6.54
CA LYS A 88 -41.92 12.54 -5.31
C LYS A 88 -41.75 11.51 -4.19
N PHE A 89 -41.92 10.23 -4.51
CA PHE A 89 -41.74 9.14 -3.55
C PHE A 89 -40.33 9.11 -2.95
N TYR A 90 -39.28 9.28 -3.75
CA TYR A 90 -37.90 9.33 -3.23
C TYR A 90 -37.66 10.55 -2.31
N PHE A 91 -38.22 11.72 -2.64
CA PHE A 91 -38.14 12.88 -1.76
C PHE A 91 -38.88 12.69 -0.44
N ASP A 92 -40.06 12.06 -0.48
CA ASP A 92 -40.83 11.75 0.73
C ASP A 92 -40.09 10.73 1.61
N GLN A 93 -39.46 9.71 1.02
CA GLN A 93 -38.60 8.77 1.75
C GLN A 93 -37.42 9.47 2.43
N LEU A 94 -36.72 10.36 1.71
CA LEU A 94 -35.61 11.12 2.27
C LEU A 94 -36.05 12.00 3.44
N LYS A 95 -37.20 12.68 3.28
CA LYS A 95 -37.79 13.49 4.35
C LYS A 95 -38.10 12.66 5.58
N GLN A 96 -38.74 11.51 5.41
CA GLN A 96 -39.10 10.64 6.53
C GLN A 96 -37.86 10.11 7.24
N TYR A 97 -36.84 9.68 6.49
CA TYR A 97 -35.57 9.23 7.05
C TYR A 97 -34.90 10.30 7.92
N LEU A 98 -34.86 11.55 7.45
CA LEU A 98 -34.29 12.66 8.21
C LEU A 98 -35.08 12.91 9.50
N LEU A 99 -36.41 12.88 9.45
CA LEU A 99 -37.26 13.05 10.63
C LEU A 99 -37.04 11.93 11.66
N ASP A 100 -37.02 10.68 11.23
CA ASP A 100 -36.81 9.53 12.09
C ASP A 100 -35.43 9.60 12.76
N ARG A 101 -34.41 10.04 12.01
CA ARG A 101 -33.05 10.21 12.54
C ARG A 101 -32.98 11.32 13.60
N LEU A 102 -33.66 12.44 13.38
CA LEU A 102 -33.75 13.53 14.35
C LEU A 102 -34.42 13.07 15.64
N PHE A 103 -35.55 12.35 15.54
CA PHE A 103 -36.25 11.80 16.68
C PHE A 103 -35.38 10.83 17.50
N PHE A 104 -34.58 10.00 16.83
CA PHE A 104 -33.65 9.10 17.50
C PHE A 104 -32.55 9.86 18.25
N ILE A 105 -32.00 10.92 17.66
CA ILE A 105 -30.98 11.76 18.31
C ILE A 105 -31.56 12.45 19.56
N GLU A 106 -32.74 13.05 19.45
CA GLU A 106 -33.45 13.67 20.57
C GLU A 106 -33.61 12.68 21.73
N LYS A 107 -34.14 11.49 21.44
CA LYS A 107 -34.35 10.44 22.45
C LYS A 107 -33.06 10.06 23.17
N ASN A 108 -31.95 9.91 22.44
CA ASN A 108 -30.66 9.55 23.03
C ASN A 108 -30.10 10.65 23.92
N ILE A 109 -30.24 11.92 23.51
CA ILE A 109 -29.81 13.06 24.32
C ILE A 109 -30.61 13.11 25.62
N LEU A 110 -31.94 13.02 25.54
CA LEU A 110 -32.81 13.02 26.73
C LEU A 110 -32.49 11.86 27.67
N GLN A 111 -32.27 10.66 27.12
CA GLN A 111 -31.89 9.50 27.92
C GLN A 111 -30.54 9.69 28.62
N SER A 112 -29.53 10.21 27.91
CA SER A 112 -28.22 10.50 28.49
C SER A 112 -28.28 11.58 29.58
N MET A 113 -29.11 12.61 29.40
CA MET A 113 -29.30 13.65 30.43
C MET A 113 -29.95 13.07 31.68
N ASN A 114 -31.00 12.25 31.52
CA ASN A 114 -31.70 11.61 32.64
C ASN A 114 -30.82 10.62 33.40
N GLN A 115 -29.92 9.90 32.72
CA GLN A 115 -28.97 8.98 33.36
C GLN A 115 -27.84 9.69 34.12
N GLN A 116 -27.49 10.92 33.77
CA GLN A 116 -26.43 11.66 34.46
C GLN A 116 -26.96 12.55 35.59
N LEU A 117 -28.25 12.89 35.56
CA LEU A 117 -28.97 13.62 36.61
C LEU A 117 -29.60 12.65 37.63
N GLU A 118 -28.79 11.76 38.21
CA GLU A 118 -29.22 10.82 39.25
C GLU A 118 -29.31 11.47 40.65
N TRP A 119 -29.88 12.68 40.73
CA TRP A 119 -30.14 13.37 42.00
C TRP A 119 -31.43 12.91 42.69
N ASN A 120 -32.34 12.28 41.93
CA ASN A 120 -33.63 11.80 42.42
C ASN A 120 -33.56 10.86 43.65
N PRO A 121 -32.58 9.95 43.78
CA PRO A 121 -32.44 9.11 44.98
C PRO A 121 -32.01 9.92 46.21
N LEU A 122 -31.01 10.79 46.04
CA LEU A 122 -30.45 11.63 47.11
C LEU A 122 -31.47 12.64 47.66
N GLU A 123 -32.24 13.29 46.78
CA GLU A 123 -33.32 14.20 47.19
C GLU A 123 -34.38 13.46 48.01
N LYS A 124 -34.81 12.29 47.55
CA LYS A 124 -35.81 11.47 48.25
C LYS A 124 -35.30 10.98 49.61
N GLU A 125 -34.05 10.57 49.71
CA GLU A 125 -33.43 10.17 50.97
C GLU A 125 -33.41 11.34 51.96
N LEU A 126 -33.00 12.53 51.52
CA LEU A 126 -32.97 13.74 52.35
C LEU A 126 -34.37 14.10 52.86
N ILE A 127 -35.36 14.10 51.98
CA ILE A 127 -36.77 14.40 52.32
C ILE A 127 -37.31 13.36 53.30
N ASN A 128 -37.13 12.07 53.02
CA ASN A 128 -37.59 11.00 53.90
C ASN A 128 -36.91 11.08 55.27
N HIS A 129 -35.63 11.43 55.32
CA HIS A 129 -34.90 11.60 56.55
C HIS A 129 -35.46 12.76 57.39
N ILE A 130 -35.72 13.91 56.77
CA ILE A 130 -36.32 15.08 57.45
C ILE A 130 -37.75 14.78 57.92
N ILE A 131 -38.56 14.09 57.12
CA ILE A 131 -39.92 13.68 57.50
C ILE A 131 -39.88 12.73 58.71
N ASN A 132 -38.95 11.76 58.69
CA ASN A 132 -38.76 10.84 59.81
C ASN A 132 -38.35 11.58 61.08
N LEU A 133 -37.43 12.56 61.00
CA LEU A 133 -37.07 13.40 62.14
C LEU A 133 -38.27 14.23 62.63
N GLY A 134 -39.02 14.87 61.73
CA GLY A 134 -40.17 15.70 62.08
C GLY A 134 -41.36 14.94 62.67
N SER A 135 -41.42 13.61 62.49
CA SER A 135 -42.49 12.76 63.03
C SER A 135 -42.18 12.17 64.41
N LYS A 136 -40.93 12.27 64.88
CA LYS A 136 -40.52 11.76 66.20
C LYS A 136 -40.81 12.77 67.31
N ASN A 137 -41.16 12.25 68.49
CA ASN A 137 -41.21 13.06 69.69
C ASN A 137 -39.78 13.45 70.11
N ILE A 138 -39.55 14.72 70.47
CA ILE A 138 -38.23 15.23 70.85
C ILE A 138 -37.59 14.46 72.02
N TYR A 139 -38.40 13.91 72.93
CA TYR A 139 -37.92 13.11 74.07
C TYR A 139 -37.54 11.67 73.68
N GLU A 140 -37.90 11.24 72.46
CA GLU A 140 -37.61 9.90 71.91
C GLU A 140 -36.48 9.94 70.87
N MET A 141 -35.96 11.13 70.55
CA MET A 141 -34.84 11.30 69.63
C MET A 141 -33.52 10.91 70.31
N SER A 142 -32.67 10.21 69.56
CA SER A 142 -31.27 10.04 69.93
C SER A 142 -30.51 11.36 69.85
N GLN A 143 -29.32 11.42 70.48
CA GLN A 143 -28.46 12.62 70.42
C GLN A 143 -28.06 12.99 68.98
N ASP A 144 -27.85 11.99 68.12
CA ASP A 144 -27.51 12.21 66.71
C ASP A 144 -28.70 12.78 65.92
N GLU A 145 -29.91 12.28 66.16
CA GLU A 145 -31.14 12.79 65.53
C GLU A 145 -31.47 14.22 65.98
N LEU A 146 -31.22 14.52 67.25
CA LEU A 146 -31.45 15.84 67.81
C LEU A 146 -30.42 16.84 67.26
N LYS A 147 -29.16 16.42 67.08
CA LYS A 147 -28.14 17.19 66.37
C LYS A 147 -28.52 17.43 64.90
N GLU A 148 -28.95 16.39 64.17
CA GLU A 148 -29.35 16.55 62.77
C GLU A 148 -30.60 17.43 62.63
N SER A 149 -31.52 17.39 63.59
CA SER A 149 -32.68 18.29 63.65
C SER A 149 -32.27 19.74 63.90
N LEU A 150 -31.26 19.98 64.75
CA LEU A 150 -30.67 21.32 64.93
C LEU A 150 -29.96 21.81 63.67
N ASP A 151 -29.20 20.94 63.01
CA ASP A 151 -28.55 21.21 61.72
C ASP A 151 -29.59 21.56 60.64
N PHE A 152 -30.74 20.88 60.62
CA PHE A 152 -31.88 21.20 59.75
C PHE A 152 -32.43 22.59 60.01
N ILE A 153 -32.69 22.95 61.27
CA ILE A 153 -33.17 24.29 61.66
C ILE A 153 -32.15 25.38 61.28
N GLN A 154 -30.87 25.09 61.39
CA GLN A 154 -29.78 25.98 60.97
C GLN A 154 -29.64 26.08 59.44
N GLY A 155 -30.43 25.32 58.67
CA GLY A 155 -30.54 25.43 57.22
C GLY A 155 -29.54 24.56 56.44
N LYS A 156 -28.80 23.65 57.08
CA LYS A 156 -27.81 22.78 56.40
C LYS A 156 -28.41 22.02 55.21
N HIS A 157 -29.56 21.37 55.42
CA HIS A 157 -30.23 20.61 54.37
C HIS A 157 -30.85 21.49 53.28
N ILE A 158 -31.31 22.69 53.63
CA ILE A 158 -31.79 23.68 52.65
C ILE A 158 -30.63 24.11 51.75
N GLN A 159 -29.46 24.40 52.32
CA GLN A 159 -28.25 24.74 51.55
C GLN A 159 -27.81 23.57 50.65
N GLN A 160 -27.93 22.32 51.11
CA GLN A 160 -27.67 21.14 50.29
C GLN A 160 -28.63 21.04 49.10
N LEU A 161 -29.94 21.26 49.30
CA LEU A 161 -30.93 21.29 48.24
C LEU A 161 -30.68 22.44 47.24
N GLU A 162 -30.33 23.63 47.73
CA GLU A 162 -29.96 24.77 46.89
C GLU A 162 -28.70 24.50 46.06
N TYR A 163 -27.68 23.88 46.66
CA TYR A 163 -26.48 23.46 45.97
C TYR A 163 -26.79 22.43 44.86
N MET A 164 -27.56 21.38 45.16
CA MET A 164 -27.97 20.39 44.15
C MET A 164 -28.76 21.01 43.01
N LYS A 165 -29.66 21.95 43.32
CA LYS A 165 -30.41 22.73 42.31
C LYS A 165 -29.47 23.55 41.44
N GLN A 166 -28.49 24.23 42.02
CA GLN A 166 -27.54 25.06 41.29
C GLN A 166 -26.63 24.22 40.39
N GLU A 167 -26.09 23.11 40.89
CA GLU A 167 -25.32 22.15 40.10
C GLU A 167 -26.13 21.56 38.94
N THR A 168 -27.38 21.17 39.20
CA THR A 168 -28.31 20.68 38.17
C THR A 168 -28.52 21.74 37.08
N ASN A 169 -28.79 22.99 37.46
CA ASN A 169 -28.96 24.08 36.51
C ASN A 169 -27.69 24.34 35.68
N ASN A 170 -26.53 24.39 36.33
CA ASN A 170 -25.24 24.59 35.66
C ASN A 170 -24.99 23.48 34.63
N TYR A 171 -25.17 22.23 35.03
CA TYR A 171 -25.01 21.07 34.17
C TYR A 171 -25.99 21.10 32.99
N LEU A 172 -27.28 21.38 33.24
CA LEU A 172 -28.29 21.51 32.19
C LEU A 172 -27.94 22.63 31.21
N SER A 173 -27.55 23.81 31.70
CA SER A 173 -27.14 24.94 30.84
C SER A 173 -25.93 24.59 29.97
N GLN A 174 -24.91 23.92 30.53
CA GLN A 174 -23.76 23.46 29.77
C GLN A 174 -24.16 22.46 28.69
N LYS A 175 -25.03 21.49 29.01
CA LYS A 175 -25.50 20.49 28.05
C LYS A 175 -26.38 21.08 26.96
N ILE A 176 -27.28 21.99 27.29
CA ILE A 176 -28.07 22.73 26.31
C ILE A 176 -27.15 23.47 25.34
N SER A 177 -26.16 24.19 25.86
CA SER A 177 -25.17 24.87 25.01
C SER A 177 -24.37 23.92 24.12
N GLN A 178 -23.96 22.75 24.65
CA GLN A 178 -23.27 21.73 23.88
C GLN A 178 -24.15 21.15 22.76
N VAL A 179 -25.42 20.88 23.05
CA VAL A 179 -26.41 20.39 22.09
C VAL A 179 -26.68 21.45 21.02
N GLU A 180 -26.88 22.71 21.39
CA GLU A 180 -27.07 23.82 20.45
C GLU A 180 -25.87 23.97 19.50
N LYS A 181 -24.64 23.91 20.04
CA LYS A 181 -23.43 23.96 19.23
C LYS A 181 -23.36 22.80 18.25
N SER A 182 -23.56 21.58 18.74
CA SER A 182 -23.52 20.36 17.92
C SER A 182 -24.62 20.37 16.85
N TRP A 183 -25.81 20.87 17.20
CA TRP A 183 -26.93 21.04 16.28
C TRP A 183 -26.62 22.05 15.19
N ASN A 184 -26.06 23.21 15.53
CA ASN A 184 -25.70 24.23 14.54
C ASN A 184 -24.61 23.73 13.58
N GLU A 185 -23.63 22.97 14.08
CA GLU A 185 -22.62 22.31 13.25
C GLU A 185 -23.24 21.28 12.32
N TYR A 186 -24.07 20.38 12.85
CA TYR A 186 -24.77 19.36 12.07
C TYR A 186 -25.70 19.96 11.01
N LYS A 187 -26.50 20.98 11.38
CA LYS A 187 -27.38 21.70 10.47
C LYS A 187 -26.59 22.30 9.31
N LYS A 188 -25.48 22.98 9.60
CA LYS A 188 -24.63 23.58 8.57
C LYS A 188 -24.03 22.51 7.66
N GLN A 189 -23.58 21.39 8.21
CA GLN A 189 -23.07 20.27 7.42
C GLN A 189 -24.16 19.68 6.51
N LEU A 190 -25.35 19.43 7.05
CA LEU A 190 -26.49 18.90 6.30
C LEU A 190 -26.92 19.86 5.18
N GLU A 191 -26.95 21.17 5.44
CA GLU A 191 -27.21 22.19 4.42
C GLU A 191 -26.17 22.12 3.30
N VAL A 192 -24.88 22.02 3.62
CA VAL A 192 -23.80 21.91 2.62
C VAL A 192 -23.90 20.61 1.82
N GLU A 193 -24.13 19.48 2.48
CA GLU A 193 -24.23 18.17 1.83
C GLU A 193 -25.47 18.07 0.94
N LEU A 194 -26.63 18.52 1.42
CA LEU A 194 -27.86 18.58 0.62
C LEU A 194 -27.70 19.55 -0.54
N SER A 195 -27.13 20.74 -0.34
CA SER A 195 -26.85 21.68 -1.43
C SER A 195 -25.90 21.07 -2.45
N HIS A 196 -24.84 20.38 -2.04
CA HIS A 196 -23.91 19.73 -2.98
C HIS A 196 -24.59 18.61 -3.79
N LEU A 197 -25.33 17.71 -3.13
CA LEU A 197 -26.01 16.58 -3.76
C LEU A 197 -27.19 17.02 -4.65
N LEU A 198 -27.88 18.09 -4.27
CA LEU A 198 -29.01 18.63 -5.03
C LEU A 198 -28.57 19.63 -6.09
N ASP A 199 -27.44 20.32 -5.98
CA ASP A 199 -26.91 21.22 -7.01
C ASP A 199 -26.48 20.49 -8.29
N GLU A 200 -26.17 19.20 -8.21
CA GLU A 200 -25.99 18.38 -9.41
C GLU A 200 -27.32 18.14 -10.16
N ASN A 201 -28.46 18.18 -9.45
CA ASN A 201 -29.80 17.97 -9.99
C ASN A 201 -30.57 19.28 -10.28
N ASN A 202 -30.28 20.37 -9.57
CA ASN A 202 -30.81 21.72 -9.81
C ASN A 202 -30.26 22.38 -11.09
N LYS A 203 -29.31 21.73 -11.79
CA LYS A 203 -28.88 22.14 -13.14
C LYS A 203 -29.88 21.78 -14.24
N LEU A 204 -30.98 21.10 -13.92
CA LEU A 204 -32.13 20.98 -14.82
C LEU A 204 -33.01 22.25 -14.75
N VAL A 205 -32.40 23.41 -14.99
CA VAL A 205 -33.18 24.61 -15.32
C VAL A 205 -33.58 24.45 -16.78
N PHE A 206 -34.85 24.10 -17.03
CA PHE A 206 -35.43 24.18 -18.37
C PHE A 206 -35.57 25.66 -18.77
N LEU A 207 -34.47 26.27 -19.19
CA LEU A 207 -34.49 27.51 -19.95
C LEU A 207 -34.63 27.16 -21.43
N ASP A 208 -35.44 27.92 -22.16
CA ASP A 208 -35.51 27.81 -23.62
C ASP A 208 -34.09 27.92 -24.20
N PRO A 209 -33.60 26.95 -24.99
CA PRO A 209 -32.25 26.96 -25.55
C PRO A 209 -31.90 28.20 -26.38
N LYS A 210 -32.90 28.98 -26.81
CA LYS A 210 -32.73 30.23 -27.56
C LYS A 210 -32.78 31.49 -26.69
N SER A 211 -33.07 31.38 -25.40
CA SER A 211 -33.20 32.53 -24.51
C SER A 211 -31.84 33.14 -24.18
N LYS A 212 -31.83 34.46 -23.99
CA LYS A 212 -30.64 35.19 -23.55
C LYS A 212 -30.22 34.75 -22.13
N GLU A 213 -31.19 34.42 -21.27
CA GLU A 213 -30.91 33.91 -19.92
C GLU A 213 -30.20 32.54 -19.95
N PHE A 214 -30.49 31.67 -20.92
CA PHE A 214 -29.78 30.39 -21.07
C PHE A 214 -28.31 30.59 -21.46
N LEU A 215 -28.04 31.53 -22.37
CA LEU A 215 -26.67 31.87 -22.76
C LEU A 215 -25.88 32.45 -21.59
N GLU A 216 -26.47 33.36 -20.82
CA GLU A 216 -25.86 33.94 -19.62
C GLU A 216 -25.65 32.89 -18.52
N TYR A 217 -26.61 31.99 -18.30
CA TYR A 217 -26.47 30.86 -17.39
C TYR A 217 -25.33 29.93 -17.81
N LYS A 218 -25.25 29.57 -19.09
CA LYS A 218 -24.21 28.68 -19.63
C LYS A 218 -22.82 29.33 -19.51
N LEU A 219 -22.73 30.64 -19.76
CA LEU A 219 -21.50 31.40 -19.59
C LEU A 219 -21.06 31.41 -18.11
N ASN A 220 -21.96 31.73 -17.19
CA ASN A 220 -21.69 31.71 -15.74
C ASN A 220 -21.33 30.31 -15.25
N TYR A 221 -22.00 29.28 -15.75
CA TYR A 221 -21.71 27.90 -15.43
C TYR A 221 -20.29 27.50 -15.84
N TYR A 222 -19.86 27.86 -17.05
CA TYR A 222 -18.49 27.61 -17.50
C TYR A 222 -17.46 28.43 -16.73
N GLN A 223 -17.75 29.69 -16.40
CA GLN A 223 -16.88 30.52 -15.57
C GLN A 223 -16.72 29.95 -14.15
N GLN A 224 -17.80 29.48 -13.54
CA GLN A 224 -17.74 28.81 -12.23
C GLN A 224 -16.99 27.47 -12.32
N LYS A 225 -17.18 26.69 -13.39
CA LYS A 225 -16.40 25.48 -13.61
C LYS A 225 -14.92 25.78 -13.79
N GLU A 226 -14.56 26.81 -14.55
CA GLU A 226 -13.18 27.24 -14.73
C GLU A 226 -12.57 27.70 -13.40
N LYS A 227 -13.33 28.43 -12.58
CA LYS A 227 -12.91 28.84 -11.23
C LYS A 227 -12.68 27.64 -10.32
N LYS A 228 -13.62 26.68 -10.26
CA LYS A 228 -13.45 25.44 -9.47
C LYS A 228 -12.27 24.60 -9.97
N VAL A 229 -12.03 24.54 -11.28
CA VAL A 229 -10.86 23.84 -11.84
C VAL A 229 -9.56 24.56 -11.48
N LYS A 230 -9.54 25.90 -11.45
CA LYS A 230 -8.39 26.68 -10.96
C LYS A 230 -8.15 26.45 -9.47
N GLU A 231 -9.20 26.55 -8.64
CA GLU A 231 -9.13 26.30 -7.19
C GLU A 231 -8.70 24.86 -6.85
N MET A 232 -9.10 23.86 -7.65
CA MET A 232 -8.62 22.48 -7.48
C MET A 232 -7.17 22.27 -7.96
N ARG A 233 -6.72 23.04 -8.96
CA ARG A 233 -5.36 22.94 -9.50
C ARG A 233 -4.35 23.68 -8.63
N GLU A 234 -4.74 24.76 -7.98
CA GLU A 234 -3.87 25.59 -7.14
C GLU A 234 -3.16 24.81 -6.03
N PRO A 235 -3.83 23.98 -5.20
CA PRO A 235 -3.14 23.16 -4.20
C PRO A 235 -2.25 22.08 -4.84
N ILE A 236 -2.58 21.58 -6.04
CA ILE A 236 -1.74 20.63 -6.77
C ILE A 236 -0.45 21.31 -7.24
N PHE A 237 -0.53 22.54 -7.76
CA PHE A 237 0.65 23.31 -8.15
C PHE A 237 1.50 23.71 -6.94
N THR A 238 0.87 24.07 -5.82
CA THR A 238 1.58 24.34 -4.57
C THR A 238 2.28 23.09 -4.06
N GLN A 239 1.63 21.93 -4.09
CA GLN A 239 2.25 20.64 -3.72
C GLN A 239 3.39 20.26 -4.67
N LEU A 240 3.23 20.47 -5.98
CA LEU A 240 4.30 20.23 -6.95
C LEU A 240 5.51 21.15 -6.71
N ALA A 241 5.29 22.41 -6.32
CA ALA A 241 6.37 23.32 -5.98
C ALA A 241 7.11 22.87 -4.71
N VAL A 242 6.39 22.41 -3.68
CA VAL A 242 6.99 21.83 -2.47
C VAL A 242 7.78 20.57 -2.78
N ILE A 243 7.25 19.66 -3.61
CA ILE A 243 7.96 18.44 -4.03
C ILE A 243 9.23 18.79 -4.83
N GLN A 244 9.19 19.79 -5.71
CA GLN A 244 10.37 20.24 -6.45
C GLN A 244 11.44 20.86 -5.52
N GLU A 245 11.03 21.59 -4.49
CA GLU A 245 11.93 22.14 -3.49
C GLU A 245 12.55 21.03 -2.62
N GLU A 246 11.76 20.04 -2.22
CA GLU A 246 12.23 18.85 -1.51
C GLU A 246 13.20 18.02 -2.36
N GLU A 247 12.92 17.82 -3.66
CA GLU A 247 13.83 17.13 -4.58
C GLU A 247 15.16 17.88 -4.74
N GLN A 248 15.14 19.21 -4.83
CA GLN A 248 16.37 20.01 -4.86
C GLN A 248 17.17 19.88 -3.57
N GLN A 249 16.51 19.96 -2.41
CA GLN A 249 17.17 19.76 -1.11
C GLN A 249 17.74 18.35 -0.96
N GLN A 250 17.03 17.32 -1.44
CA GLN A 250 17.52 15.95 -1.46
C GLN A 250 18.73 15.80 -2.37
N GLN A 251 18.72 16.38 -3.57
CA GLN A 251 19.87 16.36 -4.48
C GLN A 251 21.09 17.07 -3.89
N GLU A 252 20.91 18.23 -3.24
CA GLU A 252 21.98 18.92 -2.54
C GLU A 252 22.55 18.09 -1.37
N THR A 253 21.67 17.42 -0.62
CA THR A 253 22.06 16.55 0.49
C THR A 253 22.83 15.34 -0.03
N LEU A 254 22.36 14.72 -1.12
CA LEU A 254 23.04 13.59 -1.76
C LEU A 254 24.42 14.00 -2.27
N LYS A 255 24.55 15.21 -2.85
CA LYS A 255 25.82 15.77 -3.29
C LYS A 255 26.78 15.98 -2.11
N LYS A 256 26.30 16.55 -0.99
CA LYS A 256 27.11 16.69 0.24
C LYS A 256 27.57 15.35 0.79
N ILE A 257 26.70 14.33 0.78
CA ILE A 257 27.06 12.96 1.22
C ILE A 257 28.11 12.36 0.28
N MET A 258 27.95 12.50 -1.04
CA MET A 258 28.94 12.05 -2.02
C MET A 258 30.29 12.75 -1.83
N ASP A 259 30.29 14.06 -1.62
CA ASP A 259 31.51 14.83 -1.38
C ASP A 259 32.21 14.39 -0.09
N GLN A 260 31.45 14.13 0.99
CA GLN A 260 31.98 13.57 2.24
C GLN A 260 32.54 12.16 2.04
N GLN A 261 31.83 11.28 1.34
CA GLN A 261 32.30 9.92 1.05
C GLN A 261 33.56 9.92 0.20
N ASN A 262 33.68 10.83 -0.78
CA ASN A 262 34.88 10.99 -1.58
C ASN A 262 36.06 11.52 -0.76
N GLN A 263 35.83 12.45 0.18
CA GLN A 263 36.87 12.91 1.11
C GLN A 263 37.33 11.80 2.06
N GLU A 264 36.40 10.98 2.57
CA GLU A 264 36.73 9.80 3.37
C GLU A 264 37.48 8.74 2.55
N TYR A 265 37.08 8.52 1.30
CA TYR A 265 37.75 7.58 0.41
C TYR A 265 39.18 8.02 0.11
N ASN A 266 39.38 9.30 -0.25
CA ASN A 266 40.71 9.84 -0.53
C ASN A 266 41.62 9.82 0.71
N SER A 267 41.08 10.12 1.89
CA SER A 267 41.86 10.05 3.14
C SER A 267 42.20 8.61 3.55
N LYS A 268 41.30 7.65 3.33
CA LYS A 268 41.60 6.22 3.50
C LYS A 268 42.62 5.71 2.48
N ASP A 269 42.54 6.13 1.22
CA ASP A 269 43.47 5.72 0.17
C ASP A 269 44.90 6.25 0.44
N GLU A 270 45.03 7.48 0.96
CA GLU A 270 46.31 8.00 1.44
C GLU A 270 46.86 7.23 2.65
N GLN A 271 46.01 6.83 3.58
CA GLN A 271 46.42 6.00 4.72
C GLN A 271 46.87 4.61 4.27
N ILE A 272 46.15 3.99 3.32
CA ILE A 272 46.50 2.70 2.72
C ILE A 272 47.84 2.81 1.97
N LYS A 273 48.07 3.88 1.20
CA LYS A 273 49.38 4.13 0.55
C LYS A 273 50.51 4.24 1.57
N LYS A 274 50.33 5.02 2.64
CA LYS A 274 51.33 5.15 3.73
C LYS A 274 51.58 3.82 4.45
N GLN A 275 50.55 2.98 4.59
CA GLN A 275 50.66 1.66 5.23
C GLN A 275 51.34 0.65 4.32
N ASN A 276 51.02 0.65 3.03
CA ASN A 276 51.69 -0.16 2.01
C ASN A 276 53.15 0.22 1.84
N ASP A 277 53.50 1.52 1.90
CA ASP A 277 54.89 1.96 1.89
C ASP A 277 55.66 1.49 3.12
N LYS A 278 55.02 1.46 4.30
CA LYS A 278 55.61 0.89 5.52
C LYS A 278 55.78 -0.62 5.43
N LEU A 279 54.80 -1.33 4.87
CA LEU A 279 54.86 -2.78 4.63
C LEU A 279 55.97 -3.13 3.63
N ASN A 280 56.07 -2.41 2.52
CA ASN A 280 57.14 -2.61 1.53
C ASN A 280 58.53 -2.37 2.12
N LYS A 281 58.69 -1.34 2.96
CA LYS A 281 59.94 -1.09 3.69
C LYS A 281 60.24 -2.20 4.70
N ALA A 282 59.23 -2.71 5.41
CA ALA A 282 59.38 -3.81 6.35
C ALA A 282 59.70 -5.14 5.63
N GLU A 283 59.10 -5.41 4.48
CA GLU A 283 59.39 -6.57 3.64
C GLU A 283 60.81 -6.52 3.07
N GLN A 284 61.27 -5.36 2.59
CA GLN A 284 62.66 -5.18 2.16
C GLN A 284 63.65 -5.42 3.32
N PHE A 285 63.32 -4.94 4.53
CA PHE A 285 64.14 -5.19 5.72
C PHE A 285 64.14 -6.67 6.14
N LEU A 286 62.99 -7.34 6.07
CA LEU A 286 62.86 -8.78 6.31
C LEU A 286 63.60 -9.62 5.26
N LYS A 287 63.61 -9.18 4.00
CA LYS A 287 64.34 -9.86 2.92
C LYS A 287 65.85 -9.78 3.15
N GLN A 288 66.36 -8.60 3.54
CA GLN A 288 67.76 -8.43 3.96
C GLN A 288 68.12 -9.25 5.20
N GLN A 289 67.22 -9.38 6.19
CA GLN A 289 67.44 -10.25 7.34
C GLN A 289 67.42 -11.75 6.99
N LYS A 290 66.53 -12.18 6.09
CA LYS A 290 66.44 -13.57 5.64
C LYS A 290 67.69 -13.98 4.86
N GLU A 291 68.20 -13.11 3.99
CA GLU A 291 69.44 -13.34 3.25
C GLU A 291 70.65 -13.47 4.20
N LYS A 292 70.74 -12.64 5.25
CA LYS A 292 71.75 -12.79 6.31
C LYS A 292 71.62 -14.10 7.10
N LYS A 293 70.41 -14.47 7.54
CA LYS A 293 70.17 -15.72 8.29
C LYS A 293 70.35 -16.98 7.46
N GLN A 294 70.10 -16.93 6.15
CA GLN A 294 70.26 -18.06 5.25
C GLN A 294 71.75 -18.35 5.00
N TYR A 295 72.56 -17.30 4.83
CA TYR A 295 74.02 -17.41 4.75
C TYR A 295 74.64 -18.00 6.04
N GLU A 296 74.14 -17.62 7.21
CA GLU A 296 74.59 -18.20 8.49
C GLU A 296 74.20 -19.68 8.64
N LYS A 297 72.98 -20.06 8.25
CA LYS A 297 72.49 -21.45 8.32
C LYS A 297 73.20 -22.40 7.35
N GLU A 298 73.58 -21.95 6.15
CA GLU A 298 74.35 -22.78 5.21
C GLU A 298 75.75 -23.09 5.75
N LYS A 299 76.40 -22.12 6.38
CA LYS A 299 77.72 -22.28 7.01
C LYS A 299 77.71 -23.22 8.21
N GLU A 300 76.58 -23.32 8.92
CA GLU A 300 76.38 -24.23 10.05
C GLU A 300 75.99 -25.65 9.60
N ARG A 301 75.22 -25.77 8.51
CA ARG A 301 74.84 -27.06 7.90
C ARG A 301 76.04 -27.80 7.29
N GLU A 302 76.98 -27.10 6.66
CA GLU A 302 78.23 -27.71 6.16
C GLU A 302 79.10 -28.25 7.31
N LYS A 303 79.09 -27.63 8.49
CA LYS A 303 79.78 -28.14 9.68
C LYS A 303 79.10 -29.37 10.29
N LEU A 304 77.77 -29.46 10.23
CA LEU A 304 76.99 -30.56 10.80
C LEU A 304 76.93 -31.82 9.91
N LEU A 305 77.14 -31.68 8.59
CA LEU A 305 77.20 -32.82 7.67
C LEU A 305 78.51 -33.63 7.77
N LEU A 306 79.54 -33.12 8.47
CA LEU A 306 80.83 -33.78 8.68
C LEU A 306 80.87 -34.70 9.91
N THR A 307 79.82 -34.78 10.72
CA THR A 307 79.83 -35.59 11.96
C THR A 307 78.49 -36.27 12.28
N PHE A 308 78.09 -37.24 11.46
CA PHE A 308 77.03 -38.18 11.86
C PHE A 308 77.40 -39.65 11.57
N PRO A 309 77.73 -40.47 12.59
CA PRO A 309 78.03 -41.89 12.42
C PRO A 309 76.82 -42.76 12.79
N TYR A 310 76.44 -43.72 11.95
CA TYR A 310 75.56 -44.83 12.33
C TYR A 310 76.32 -46.15 12.29
N LYS A 311 76.48 -46.82 13.44
CA LYS A 311 76.71 -48.28 13.47
C LYS A 311 75.36 -48.97 13.40
N ILE A 312 75.12 -49.66 12.29
CA ILE A 312 73.87 -50.39 12.03
C ILE A 312 74.19 -51.88 12.18
N TYR A 313 73.56 -52.55 13.15
CA TYR A 313 73.70 -53.99 13.32
C TYR A 313 72.63 -54.67 12.46
N THR A 314 73.01 -55.13 11.27
CA THR A 314 72.10 -55.68 10.25
C THR A 314 72.04 -57.21 10.21
N GLU A 315 72.77 -57.90 11.09
CA GLU A 315 72.77 -59.37 11.10
C GLU A 315 71.36 -59.91 11.38
N GLU A 316 70.89 -60.83 10.53
CA GLU A 316 69.61 -61.48 10.74
C GLU A 316 69.66 -62.27 12.04
N CYS A 317 68.67 -62.04 12.91
CA CYS A 317 68.55 -62.75 14.17
C CYS A 317 67.32 -63.65 14.14
N GLY A 318 67.42 -64.87 14.68
CA GLY A 318 66.29 -65.80 14.79
C GLY A 318 65.12 -65.29 15.65
N HIS A 319 65.29 -64.14 16.31
CA HIS A 319 64.25 -63.51 17.14
C HIS A 319 63.23 -62.70 16.34
N ARG A 320 63.47 -62.43 15.05
CA ARG A 320 62.68 -61.49 14.26
C ARG A 320 62.06 -62.17 13.04
N VAL A 321 60.83 -61.76 12.74
CA VAL A 321 60.16 -62.05 11.46
C VAL A 321 60.85 -61.24 10.36
N GLN A 322 61.14 -61.86 9.22
CA GLN A 322 61.81 -61.19 8.10
C GLN A 322 61.06 -59.90 7.68
N CYS A 323 61.72 -58.75 7.84
CA CYS A 323 61.26 -57.49 7.28
C CYS A 323 62.44 -56.59 6.86
N ASN A 324 62.20 -55.65 5.97
CA ASN A 324 63.24 -54.80 5.39
C ASN A 324 63.60 -53.58 6.27
N THR A 325 63.02 -53.43 7.47
CA THR A 325 63.33 -52.29 8.36
C THR A 325 63.61 -52.69 9.80
N ILE A 326 64.60 -52.03 10.40
CA ILE A 326 65.00 -52.26 11.78
C ILE A 326 64.61 -51.06 12.66
N PRO A 327 64.18 -51.30 13.91
CA PRO A 327 63.94 -50.23 14.86
C PRO A 327 65.22 -49.48 15.22
N ILE A 328 65.10 -48.15 15.32
CA ILE A 328 66.07 -47.30 15.98
C ILE A 328 65.62 -47.12 17.43
N PHE A 329 66.46 -47.53 18.36
CA PHE A 329 66.17 -47.44 19.79
C PHE A 329 66.60 -46.07 20.30
N GLY A 330 65.63 -45.21 20.64
CA GLY A 330 65.90 -43.83 21.08
C GLY A 330 66.74 -43.73 22.36
N CYS A 331 66.81 -44.80 23.16
CA CYS A 331 67.63 -44.83 24.37
C CYS A 331 69.15 -44.81 24.09
N CYS A 332 69.60 -45.25 22.91
CA CYS A 332 71.01 -45.17 22.51
C CYS A 332 71.21 -44.66 21.08
N ASN A 333 70.13 -44.24 20.40
CA ASN A 333 70.07 -43.84 18.99
C ASN A 333 70.79 -44.79 18.03
N LYS A 334 70.72 -46.10 18.34
CA LYS A 334 71.29 -47.16 17.49
C LYS A 334 70.19 -48.05 16.96
N ALA A 335 70.42 -48.56 15.75
CA ALA A 335 69.52 -49.50 15.11
C ALA A 335 69.97 -50.93 15.42
N TYR A 336 69.05 -51.73 15.97
CA TYR A 336 69.28 -53.15 16.25
C TYR A 336 68.18 -53.99 15.59
N PRO A 337 68.45 -55.25 15.23
CA PRO A 337 67.47 -56.09 14.53
C PRO A 337 66.15 -56.23 15.28
N CYS A 338 66.18 -56.39 16.60
CA CYS A 338 64.99 -56.47 17.45
C CYS A 338 65.29 -56.04 18.89
N THR A 339 64.24 -55.94 19.72
CA THR A 339 64.34 -55.58 21.14
C THR A 339 65.21 -56.56 21.95
N LYS A 340 65.16 -57.87 21.62
CA LYS A 340 66.00 -58.88 22.28
C LYS A 340 67.47 -58.69 21.97
N CYS A 341 67.83 -58.45 20.71
CA CYS A 341 69.22 -58.20 20.31
C CYS A 341 69.76 -56.90 20.91
N HIS A 342 68.94 -55.84 20.97
CA HIS A 342 69.29 -54.64 21.72
C HIS A 342 69.52 -54.95 23.21
N GLY A 343 68.60 -55.70 23.83
CA GLY A 343 68.64 -56.09 25.24
C GLY A 343 69.88 -56.90 25.62
N SER A 344 70.31 -57.82 24.76
CA SER A 344 71.49 -58.67 25.00
C SER A 344 72.82 -57.94 24.80
N ILE A 345 72.87 -56.95 23.91
CA ILE A 345 74.13 -56.27 23.55
C ILE A 345 74.35 -54.99 24.37
N ALA A 346 73.28 -54.26 24.69
CA ALA A 346 73.38 -52.95 25.30
C ALA A 346 72.73 -52.91 26.69
N HIS A 347 71.41 -52.79 26.74
CA HIS A 347 70.64 -52.65 27.98
C HIS A 347 69.16 -52.95 27.69
N PRO A 348 68.31 -53.13 28.72
CA PRO A 348 66.88 -53.34 28.52
C PRO A 348 66.28 -52.27 27.60
N ALA A 349 65.56 -52.70 26.56
CA ALA A 349 65.04 -51.81 25.54
C ALA A 349 63.94 -50.91 26.12
N ARG A 350 64.12 -49.59 26.05
CA ARG A 350 63.06 -48.62 26.37
C ARG A 350 62.35 -48.24 25.08
N ILE A 351 61.09 -48.65 24.95
CA ILE A 351 60.29 -48.46 23.73
C ILE A 351 59.54 -47.12 23.84
N GLN A 352 59.80 -46.20 22.91
CA GLN A 352 59.01 -44.97 22.73
C GLN A 352 58.00 -45.20 21.59
N LEU A 353 56.77 -44.71 21.78
CA LEU A 353 55.80 -44.52 20.71
C LEU A 353 55.64 -43.02 20.46
N PRO A 354 55.80 -42.55 19.21
CA PRO A 354 56.17 -43.31 18.02
C PRO A 354 57.60 -43.82 17.99
N SER A 355 57.86 -44.84 17.16
CA SER A 355 59.19 -45.41 16.95
C SER A 355 59.79 -45.02 15.61
N TYR A 356 61.10 -44.76 15.58
CA TYR A 356 61.83 -44.57 14.32
C TYR A 356 62.27 -45.91 13.74
N ARG A 357 62.13 -46.06 12.43
CA ARG A 357 62.57 -47.23 11.66
C ARG A 357 63.57 -46.82 10.61
N TYR A 358 64.63 -47.61 10.48
CA TYR A 358 65.60 -47.51 9.42
C TYR A 358 65.30 -48.57 8.36
N CYS A 359 65.06 -48.15 7.13
CA CYS A 359 64.92 -49.08 6.02
C CYS A 359 66.29 -49.57 5.57
N MET A 360 66.53 -50.88 5.65
CA MET A 360 67.79 -51.48 5.19
C MET A 360 67.90 -51.51 3.65
N LYS A 361 66.80 -51.24 2.92
CA LYS A 361 66.80 -51.16 1.44
C LYS A 361 67.05 -49.74 0.92
N CYS A 362 66.25 -48.75 1.32
CA CYS A 362 66.39 -47.37 0.83
C CYS A 362 67.21 -46.45 1.74
N LEU A 363 67.66 -46.94 2.90
CA LEU A 363 68.46 -46.20 3.88
C LEU A 363 67.77 -44.97 4.49
N GLU A 364 66.46 -44.83 4.29
CA GLU A 364 65.68 -43.76 4.89
C GLU A 364 65.25 -44.11 6.33
N ILE A 365 65.23 -43.07 7.17
CA ILE A 365 64.63 -43.13 8.51
C ILE A 365 63.21 -42.56 8.41
N TYR A 366 62.24 -43.29 8.92
CA TYR A 366 60.87 -42.83 8.99
C TYR A 366 60.22 -43.24 10.31
N LEU A 367 59.13 -42.56 10.63
CA LEU A 367 58.46 -42.67 11.92
C LEU A 367 57.23 -43.58 11.81
N VAL A 368 57.05 -44.44 12.81
CA VAL A 368 56.04 -45.49 12.81
C VAL A 368 55.29 -45.50 14.14
N MET A 369 53.97 -45.34 14.07
CA MET A 369 53.06 -45.28 15.22
C MET A 369 52.72 -46.68 15.79
N TYR A 370 53.69 -47.59 15.81
CA TYR A 370 53.56 -48.93 16.41
C TYR A 370 54.70 -49.16 17.41
N PRO A 371 54.52 -50.06 18.40
CA PRO A 371 55.60 -50.46 19.29
C PRO A 371 56.79 -51.02 18.49
N THR A 372 58.03 -50.76 18.94
CA THR A 372 59.26 -51.08 18.18
C THR A 372 59.46 -52.56 17.85
N ASN A 373 58.75 -53.48 18.50
CA ASN A 373 58.87 -54.92 18.27
C ASN A 373 58.02 -55.44 17.11
N TYR A 374 57.05 -54.65 16.60
CA TYR A 374 56.32 -55.05 15.41
C TYR A 374 57.21 -54.92 14.17
N SER A 375 57.28 -55.99 13.38
CA SER A 375 58.03 -56.04 12.13
C SER A 375 57.20 -55.36 11.04
N ILE A 376 57.69 -54.23 10.55
CA ILE A 376 57.01 -53.42 9.53
C ILE A 376 57.95 -53.25 8.36
N ASN A 377 57.41 -53.41 7.15
CA ASN A 377 58.19 -53.15 5.95
C ASN A 377 58.05 -51.69 5.53
N CYS A 378 59.09 -51.16 4.90
CA CYS A 378 59.05 -49.84 4.28
C CYS A 378 58.13 -49.90 3.07
N LEU A 379 57.00 -49.18 3.12
CA LEU A 379 56.01 -49.13 2.04
C LEU A 379 56.63 -48.73 0.69
N LYS A 380 57.67 -47.88 0.69
CA LYS A 380 58.40 -47.51 -0.54
C LYS A 380 59.12 -48.68 -1.20
N CYS A 381 59.52 -49.69 -0.41
CA CYS A 381 60.29 -50.85 -0.86
C CYS A 381 59.49 -52.16 -0.86
N GLN A 382 58.16 -52.08 -0.69
CA GLN A 382 57.23 -53.21 -0.78
C GLN A 382 56.61 -53.38 -2.19
N LYS A 383 56.97 -52.52 -3.15
CA LYS A 383 56.61 -52.68 -4.55
C LYS A 383 57.52 -53.64 -5.29
#